data_AF-A0A3M3ZLK6-F1
#
_entry.id   AF-A0A3M3ZLK6-F1
#
_cell.length_a   1.000
_cell.length_b   1.000
_cell.length_c   1.000
_cell.angle_alpha   90.00
_cell.angle_beta   90.00
_cell.angle_gamma   90.00
#
_symmetry.space_group_name_H-M   'P 1'
#
loop_
_entity.id
_entity.type
_entity.pdbx_description
1 polymer ?
#
loop_
_entity_poly.entity_id
_entity_poly.type
_entity_poly.pdbx_seq_one_letter_code
_entity_poly.pdbx_strand_id
1 'polypeptide(L)'
;MITFNIARWHAWAPGLASVDDWRQWSHHPTLLETSDEAPDVSFLPAMQRRRLGRMARMAFAVGWPLTEGYGRVPLVFVSRHGETPRTFDILRDLAAEEPISPTQFSLSVHNAVIGLWSIMRG
;
A
#
# COMPACT_ATOMS: atom_id res chain seq x y z
N MET A 1 -5.74 -23.72 16.79
CA MET A 1 -6.68 -23.37 15.69
C MET A 1 -7.12 -21.93 15.92
N ILE A 2 -7.00 -21.05 14.93
CA ILE A 2 -7.39 -19.64 15.06
C ILE A 2 -8.78 -19.49 14.44
N THR A 3 -9.70 -18.86 15.17
CA THR A 3 -11.08 -18.57 14.73
C THR A 3 -11.30 -17.07 14.74
N PHE A 4 -11.76 -16.50 13.63
CA PHE A 4 -12.08 -15.08 13.51
C PHE A 4 -13.16 -14.85 12.45
N ASN A 5 -13.78 -13.67 12.49
CA ASN A 5 -14.76 -13.23 11.49
C ASN A 5 -14.18 -12.09 10.66
N ILE A 6 -14.47 -12.08 9.36
CA ILE A 6 -14.20 -10.94 8.47
C ILE A 6 -15.47 -10.10 8.40
N ALA A 7 -15.50 -9.01 9.15
CA ALA A 7 -16.69 -8.14 9.20
C ALA A 7 -16.87 -7.32 7.91
N ARG A 8 -15.76 -6.83 7.33
CA ARG A 8 -15.72 -6.01 6.11
C ARG A 8 -14.41 -6.26 5.37
N TRP A 9 -14.42 -6.01 4.07
CA TRP A 9 -13.25 -6.10 3.20
C TRP A 9 -13.26 -4.96 2.18
N HIS A 10 -12.08 -4.60 1.72
CA HIS A 10 -11.86 -3.72 0.57
C HIS A 10 -10.60 -4.24 -0.12
N ALA A 11 -10.59 -4.22 -1.45
CA ALA A 11 -9.44 -4.67 -2.23
C ALA A 11 -9.22 -3.76 -3.42
N TRP A 12 -8.01 -3.81 -3.97
CA TRP A 12 -7.64 -3.11 -5.19
C TRP A 12 -6.57 -3.92 -5.92
N ALA A 13 -6.69 -4.01 -7.23
CA ALA A 13 -5.65 -4.46 -8.15
C ALA A 13 -5.82 -3.69 -9.48
N PRO A 14 -4.81 -3.68 -10.37
CA PRO A 14 -4.97 -3.08 -11.70
C PRO A 14 -6.20 -3.64 -12.42
N GLY A 15 -7.09 -2.77 -12.87
CA GLY A 15 -8.37 -3.14 -13.49
C GLY A 15 -9.45 -3.69 -12.55
N LEU A 16 -9.20 -3.82 -11.23
CA LEU A 16 -10.18 -4.26 -10.23
C LEU A 16 -10.20 -3.29 -9.04
N ALA A 17 -11.09 -2.29 -9.08
CA ALA A 17 -11.16 -1.25 -8.07
C ALA A 17 -12.48 -1.25 -7.28
N SER A 18 -13.57 -1.69 -7.89
CA SER A 18 -14.90 -1.73 -7.29
C SER A 18 -15.25 -3.10 -6.71
N VAL A 19 -16.22 -3.14 -5.80
CA VAL A 19 -16.77 -4.41 -5.29
C VAL A 19 -17.35 -5.26 -6.41
N ASP A 20 -17.96 -4.64 -7.42
CA ASP A 20 -18.55 -5.34 -8.55
C ASP A 20 -17.48 -5.93 -9.48
N ASP A 21 -16.36 -5.21 -9.70
CA ASP A 21 -15.20 -5.74 -10.45
C ASP A 21 -14.69 -7.02 -9.79
N TRP A 22 -14.50 -6.99 -8.47
CA TRP A 22 -14.03 -8.14 -7.69
C TRP A 22 -15.03 -9.28 -7.66
N ARG A 23 -16.34 -9.00 -7.56
CA ARG A 23 -17.40 -10.02 -7.66
C ARG A 23 -17.35 -10.71 -9.02
N GLN A 24 -17.33 -9.93 -10.10
CA GLN A 24 -17.26 -10.47 -11.46
C GLN A 24 -16.00 -11.32 -11.66
N TRP A 25 -14.84 -10.83 -11.24
CA TRP A 25 -13.58 -11.57 -11.30
C TRP A 25 -13.64 -12.86 -10.47
N SER A 26 -14.23 -12.83 -9.27
CA SER A 26 -14.34 -14.04 -8.44
C SER A 26 -15.21 -15.15 -9.05
N HIS A 27 -16.17 -14.78 -9.91
CA HIS A 27 -16.96 -15.76 -10.66
C HIS A 27 -16.18 -16.34 -11.84
N HIS A 28 -15.27 -15.56 -12.44
CA HIS A 28 -14.49 -15.96 -13.62
C HIS A 28 -13.04 -15.45 -13.50
N PRO A 29 -12.20 -16.08 -12.67
CA PRO A 29 -10.89 -15.54 -12.35
C PRO A 29 -9.96 -15.60 -13.56
N THR A 30 -9.39 -14.45 -13.89
CA THR A 30 -8.38 -14.28 -14.93
C THR A 30 -7.06 -13.80 -14.33
N LEU A 31 -5.97 -14.05 -15.04
CA LEU A 31 -4.68 -13.43 -14.74
C LEU A 31 -4.78 -11.93 -14.98
N LEU A 32 -4.39 -11.14 -13.99
CA LEU A 32 -4.28 -9.69 -14.12
C LEU A 32 -2.98 -9.36 -14.84
N GLU A 33 -3.02 -8.37 -15.72
CA GLU A 33 -1.84 -7.89 -16.41
C GLU A 33 -0.89 -7.20 -15.44
N THR A 34 0.41 -7.37 -15.67
CA THR A 34 1.43 -6.60 -14.96
C THR A 34 1.28 -5.13 -15.34
N SER A 35 1.03 -4.30 -14.35
CA SER A 35 0.82 -2.86 -14.52
C SER A 35 1.50 -2.09 -13.38
N ASP A 36 1.92 -0.87 -13.68
CA ASP A 36 2.43 0.10 -12.70
C ASP A 36 1.34 1.03 -12.15
N GLU A 37 0.07 0.75 -12.48
CA GLU A 37 -1.07 1.48 -11.94
C GLU A 37 -1.04 1.53 -10.40
N ALA A 38 -1.49 2.66 -9.87
CA ALA A 38 -1.68 2.89 -8.44
C ALA A 38 -3.09 3.43 -8.22
N PRO A 39 -3.76 3.04 -7.12
CA PRO A 39 -5.10 3.54 -6.85
C PRO A 39 -5.08 5.04 -6.57
N ASP A 40 -6.23 5.67 -6.82
CA ASP A 40 -6.46 7.03 -6.37
C ASP A 40 -6.46 7.09 -4.85
N VAL A 41 -5.77 8.09 -4.33
CA VAL A 41 -5.69 8.40 -2.90
C VAL A 41 -6.01 9.88 -2.66
N SER A 42 -6.77 10.50 -3.56
CA SER A 42 -7.14 11.92 -3.54
C SER A 42 -7.86 12.37 -2.26
N PHE A 43 -8.43 11.44 -1.49
CA PHE A 43 -8.94 11.68 -0.14
C PHE A 43 -7.87 12.20 0.84
N LEU A 44 -6.59 12.02 0.53
CA LEU A 44 -5.48 12.58 1.31
C LEU A 44 -5.05 13.97 0.80
N PRO A 45 -4.66 14.89 1.71
CA PRO A 45 -3.98 16.14 1.34
C PRO A 45 -2.77 15.90 0.41
N ALA A 46 -2.56 16.81 -0.54
CA ALA A 46 -1.53 16.66 -1.58
C ALA A 46 -0.12 16.39 -1.03
N MET A 47 0.25 17.04 0.08
CA MET A 47 1.56 16.85 0.72
C MET A 47 1.76 15.45 1.30
N GLN A 48 0.69 14.82 1.80
CA GLN A 48 0.73 13.44 2.28
C GLN A 48 0.84 12.47 1.11
N ARG A 49 0.06 12.70 0.04
CA ARG A 49 0.10 11.86 -1.19
C ARG A 49 1.49 11.79 -1.82
N ARG A 50 2.25 12.89 -1.80
CA ARG A 50 3.63 12.95 -2.36
C ARG A 50 4.62 12.04 -1.64
N ARG A 51 4.34 11.66 -0.39
CA ARG A 51 5.20 10.77 0.40
C ARG A 51 4.87 9.28 0.18
N LEU A 52 3.76 8.96 -0.47
CA LEU A 52 3.32 7.58 -0.67
C LEU A 52 3.89 6.98 -1.96
N GLY A 53 4.68 5.91 -1.79
CA GLY A 53 5.02 5.00 -2.88
C GLY A 53 3.81 4.16 -3.32
N ARG A 54 4.00 3.36 -4.38
CA ARG A 54 2.91 2.56 -4.97
C ARG A 54 2.25 1.60 -3.97
N MET A 55 3.04 0.84 -3.21
CA MET A 55 2.52 -0.09 -2.20
C MET A 55 1.78 0.64 -1.08
N ALA A 56 2.32 1.77 -0.62
CA ALA A 56 1.62 2.60 0.35
C ALA A 56 0.28 3.13 -0.19
N ARG A 57 0.21 3.54 -1.46
CA ARG A 57 -1.06 3.95 -2.08
C ARG A 57 -2.08 2.82 -2.09
N MET A 58 -1.67 1.60 -2.43
CA MET A 58 -2.54 0.41 -2.35
C MET A 58 -3.06 0.19 -0.94
N ALA A 59 -2.17 0.14 0.05
CA ALA A 59 -2.54 -0.07 1.44
C ALA A 59 -3.50 1.00 1.96
N PHE A 60 -3.27 2.27 1.60
CA PHE A 60 -4.15 3.38 1.99
C PHE A 60 -5.50 3.31 1.31
N ALA A 61 -5.55 3.07 0.00
CA ALA A 61 -6.81 3.01 -0.74
C ALA A 61 -7.76 1.92 -0.21
N VAL A 62 -7.22 0.77 0.21
CA VAL A 62 -8.06 -0.32 0.75
C VAL A 62 -8.29 -0.19 2.25
N GLY A 63 -7.31 0.30 3.01
CA GLY A 63 -7.42 0.40 4.46
C GLY A 63 -8.28 1.58 4.90
N TRP A 64 -8.17 2.73 4.22
CA TRP A 64 -8.78 3.99 4.68
C TRP A 64 -10.30 3.87 4.83
N PRO A 65 -11.05 3.39 3.83
CA PRO A 65 -12.49 3.26 3.93
C PRO A 65 -12.94 2.30 5.05
N LEU A 66 -12.14 1.27 5.35
CA LEU A 66 -12.46 0.28 6.39
C LEU A 66 -12.33 0.84 7.81
N THR A 67 -11.56 1.91 7.97
CA THR A 67 -11.27 2.53 9.26
C THR A 67 -11.99 3.87 9.46
N GLU A 68 -12.69 4.38 8.44
CA GLU A 68 -13.54 5.56 8.60
C GLU A 68 -14.61 5.35 9.69
N GLY A 69 -14.79 6.37 10.52
CA GLY A 69 -15.66 6.32 11.70
C GLY A 69 -15.09 5.58 12.91
N TYR A 70 -13.93 4.94 12.79
CA TYR A 70 -13.21 4.32 13.91
C TYR A 70 -12.04 5.21 14.35
N GLY A 71 -11.75 5.19 15.65
CA GLY A 71 -10.56 5.82 16.21
C GLY A 71 -9.28 5.04 15.85
N ARG A 72 -8.39 4.86 16.83
CA ARG A 72 -7.20 4.02 16.64
C ARG A 72 -7.59 2.55 16.53
N VAL A 73 -7.29 1.94 15.39
CA VAL A 73 -7.49 0.52 15.14
C VAL A 73 -6.12 -0.16 15.11
N PRO A 74 -5.91 -1.27 15.85
CA PRO A 74 -4.71 -2.07 15.72
C PRO A 74 -4.57 -2.59 14.27
N LEU A 75 -3.37 -2.46 13.70
CA LEU A 75 -3.12 -2.79 12.31
C LEU A 75 -1.96 -3.76 12.18
N VAL A 76 -2.15 -4.75 11.33
CA VAL A 76 -1.10 -5.69 10.91
C VAL A 76 -0.95 -5.54 9.40
N PHE A 77 0.22 -5.07 8.97
CA PHE A 77 0.57 -4.96 7.56
C PHE A 77 1.44 -6.14 7.14
N VAL A 78 1.11 -6.78 6.04
CA VAL A 78 1.83 -7.94 5.51
C VAL A 78 2.14 -7.70 4.05
N SER A 79 3.39 -7.95 3.68
CA SER A 79 3.86 -7.91 2.29
C SER A 79 5.04 -8.84 2.14
N ARG A 80 5.04 -9.64 1.07
CA ARG A 80 6.15 -10.56 0.74
C ARG A 80 7.41 -9.81 0.33
N HIS A 81 7.25 -8.74 -0.44
CA HIS A 81 8.35 -8.03 -1.11
C HIS A 81 8.66 -6.68 -0.47
N GLY A 82 7.75 -6.12 0.34
CA GLY A 82 7.93 -4.77 0.91
C GLY A 82 8.27 -3.72 -0.17
N GLU A 83 9.04 -2.70 0.19
CA GLU A 83 9.47 -1.64 -0.72
C GLU A 83 10.69 -2.07 -1.59
N THR A 84 10.65 -3.27 -2.17
CA THR A 84 11.72 -3.80 -3.06
C THR A 84 12.19 -2.79 -4.11
N PRO A 85 11.31 -2.03 -4.81
CA PRO A 85 11.77 -1.02 -5.77
C PRO A 85 12.71 0.02 -5.15
N ARG A 86 12.42 0.50 -3.94
CA ARG A 86 13.29 1.47 -3.23
C ARG A 86 14.60 0.84 -2.79
N THR A 87 14.54 -0.39 -2.27
CA THR A 87 15.76 -1.12 -1.89
C THR A 87 16.67 -1.32 -3.11
N PHE A 88 16.09 -1.65 -4.26
CA PHE A 88 16.84 -1.80 -5.50
C PHE A 88 17.46 -0.47 -5.96
N ASP A 89 16.71 0.63 -5.91
CA ASP A 89 17.23 1.96 -6.23
C ASP A 89 18.43 2.33 -5.32
N ILE A 90 18.31 2.12 -4.01
CA ILE A 90 19.41 2.38 -3.07
C ILE A 90 20.64 1.53 -3.38
N LEU A 91 20.46 0.25 -3.73
CA LEU A 91 21.56 -0.63 -4.11
C LEU A 91 22.23 -0.19 -5.42
N ARG A 92 21.45 0.33 -6.38
CA ARG A 92 21.98 0.90 -7.62
C ARG A 92 22.80 2.15 -7.32
N ASP A 93 22.28 3.08 -6.53
CA ASP A 93 22.98 4.32 -6.15
C ASP A 93 24.30 3.98 -5.42
N LEU A 94 24.27 3.00 -4.51
CA LEU A 94 25.48 2.50 -3.83
C LEU A 94 26.50 1.91 -4.82
N ALA A 95 26.05 1.12 -5.80
CA ALA A 95 26.92 0.54 -6.82
C ALA A 95 27.53 1.59 -7.76
N ALA A 96 26.86 2.73 -7.92
CA ALA A 96 27.33 3.88 -8.70
C ALA A 96 28.18 4.87 -7.89
N GLU A 97 28.46 4.59 -6.61
CA GLU A 97 29.13 5.50 -5.67
C GLU A 97 28.37 6.85 -5.49
N GLU A 98 27.05 6.83 -5.71
CA GLU A 98 26.21 8.01 -5.55
C GLU A 98 25.76 8.19 -4.08
N PRO A 99 25.54 9.43 -3.62
CA PRO A 99 25.03 9.69 -2.29
C PRO A 99 23.64 9.06 -2.06
N ILE A 100 23.51 8.24 -1.02
CA ILE A 100 22.22 7.65 -0.64
C ILE A 100 21.30 8.72 -0.04
N SER A 101 20.09 8.86 -0.59
CA SER A 101 19.07 9.76 -0.04
C SER A 101 18.59 9.25 1.34
N PRO A 102 18.71 10.05 2.43
CA PRO A 102 18.22 9.65 3.76
C PRO A 102 16.71 9.37 3.78
N THR A 103 15.94 10.10 2.97
CA THR A 103 14.50 9.90 2.82
C THR A 103 14.18 8.57 2.15
N GLN A 104 14.88 8.21 1.07
CA GLN A 104 14.67 6.93 0.39
C GLN A 104 15.02 5.76 1.32
N PHE A 105 16.15 5.86 2.01
CA PHE A 105 16.56 4.86 2.99
C PHE A 105 15.50 4.68 4.09
N SER A 106 15.02 5.78 4.67
CA SER A 106 13.98 5.74 5.71
C SER A 106 12.65 5.14 5.23
N LEU A 107 12.33 5.27 3.93
CA LEU A 107 11.12 4.69 3.33
C LEU A 107 11.33 3.26 2.80
N SER A 108 12.55 2.72 2.85
CA SER A 108 12.86 1.38 2.35
C SER A 108 12.51 0.25 3.33
N VAL A 109 12.34 0.57 4.61
CA VAL A 109 11.98 -0.43 5.63
C VAL A 109 10.53 -0.88 5.45
N HIS A 110 10.26 -2.17 5.70
CA HIS A 110 8.93 -2.76 5.47
C HIS A 110 7.80 -2.04 6.22
N ASN A 111 8.06 -1.64 7.46
CA ASN A 111 7.10 -0.95 8.31
C ASN A 111 6.91 0.54 7.94
N ALA A 112 7.63 1.09 6.95
CA ALA A 112 7.46 2.48 6.54
C ALA A 112 6.01 2.79 6.12
N VAL A 113 5.36 1.85 5.42
CA VAL A 113 3.96 1.98 4.98
C VAL A 113 3.02 2.20 6.17
N ILE A 114 3.13 1.36 7.21
CA ILE A 114 2.24 1.46 8.38
C ILE A 114 2.68 2.56 9.37
N GLY A 115 3.96 2.95 9.35
CA GLY A 115 4.45 4.14 10.02
C GLY A 115 3.82 5.41 9.46
N LEU A 116 3.82 5.56 8.12
CA LEU A 116 3.12 6.65 7.43
C LEU A 116 1.63 6.63 7.73
N TRP A 117 0.99 5.45 7.74
CA TRP A 117 -0.41 5.31 8.12
C TRP A 117 -0.67 5.88 9.52
N SER A 118 0.13 5.47 10.51
CA SER A 118 -0.04 5.89 11.91
C SER A 118 0.11 7.42 12.05
N ILE A 119 1.09 8.01 11.35
CA ILE A 119 1.28 9.46 11.33
C ILE A 119 0.06 10.19 10.73
N MET A 120 -0.54 9.64 9.68
CA MET A 120 -1.64 10.30 8.95
C MET A 120 -3.01 10.08 9.60
N ARG A 121 -3.22 8.97 10.31
CA ARG A 121 -4.49 8.63 10.99
C ARG A 121 -4.54 9.06 12.46
N GLY A 122 -3.40 9.39 13.08
CA GLY A 122 -3.31 9.83 14.47
C GLY A 122 -3.48 8.70 15.48
#